data_AF-A0A0X8P249-F1
#
_entry.id   AF-A0A0X8P249-F1
#
_cell.length_a   1.000
_cell.length_b   1.000
_cell.length_c   1.000
_cell.angle_alpha   90.00
_cell.angle_beta   90.00
_cell.angle_gamma   90.00
#
_symmetry.space_group_name_H-M   'P 1'
#
loop_
_entity.id
_entity.type
_entity.pdbx_description
1 polymer ?
#
loop_
_entity_poly.entity_id
_entity_poly.type
_entity_poly.pdbx_seq_one_letter_code
_entity_poly.pdbx_strand_id
1 'polypeptide(L)'
;MPGQALKLTAAAILSMSLSGCIMEAYNSQARSDAKSWIGEPIQKVAKRFGQPDAVSSGDAGKTKYVWKEYENYSNDYNYTYYEQGQGMTPNSTVLTAKTGTGNQSGYYTCIYEFYADASGTVVDATARGECR
;
A
#
# COMPACT_ATOMS: atom_id res chain seq x y z
N MET A 1 -15.16 12.67 43.07
CA MET A 1 -14.50 11.96 41.96
C MET A 1 -14.57 10.46 42.24
N PRO A 2 -15.14 9.65 41.34
CA PRO A 2 -14.60 8.31 41.18
C PRO A 2 -14.51 7.83 39.72
N GLY A 3 -13.38 7.17 39.43
CA GLY A 3 -13.31 6.02 38.53
C GLY A 3 -13.36 6.29 37.04
N GLN A 4 -12.23 6.68 36.44
CA GLN A 4 -11.98 6.46 35.02
C GLN A 4 -11.94 4.94 34.75
N ALA A 5 -13.10 4.36 34.46
CA ALA A 5 -13.18 3.03 33.88
C ALA A 5 -12.64 3.11 32.46
N LEU A 6 -11.42 2.59 32.25
CA LEU A 6 -10.84 2.36 30.93
C LEU A 6 -11.90 1.69 30.04
N LYS A 7 -12.46 2.44 29.10
CA LYS A 7 -13.21 1.89 27.97
C LYS A 7 -12.20 1.21 27.05
N LEU A 8 -11.86 -0.04 27.37
CA LEU A 8 -11.25 -0.97 26.44
C LEU A 8 -12.33 -1.39 25.43
N THR A 9 -12.61 -0.51 24.48
CA THR A 9 -13.31 -0.89 23.25
C THR A 9 -12.34 -1.77 22.46
N ALA A 10 -12.46 -3.08 22.66
CA ALA A 10 -11.92 -4.08 21.76
C ALA A 10 -12.69 -4.00 20.43
N ALA A 11 -12.38 -2.99 19.62
CA ALA A 11 -12.76 -2.98 18.22
C ALA A 11 -11.94 -4.07 17.55
N ALA A 12 -12.60 -5.19 17.24
CA ALA A 12 -12.03 -6.31 16.53
C ALA A 12 -11.36 -5.79 15.25
N ILE A 13 -10.03 -5.92 15.24
CA ILE A 13 -9.15 -5.68 14.11
C ILE A 13 -9.49 -6.72 13.05
N LEU A 14 -10.42 -6.38 12.14
CA LEU A 14 -10.72 -7.17 10.94
C LEU A 14 -10.33 -6.42 9.66
N SER A 15 -9.59 -5.32 9.77
CA SER A 15 -9.13 -4.51 8.62
C SER A 15 -7.70 -4.81 8.14
N MET A 16 -7.00 -5.79 8.72
CA MET A 16 -5.56 -5.99 8.45
C MET A 16 -5.21 -6.92 7.27
N SER A 17 -6.16 -7.44 6.48
CA SER A 17 -5.82 -8.37 5.39
C SER A 17 -6.03 -7.84 3.97
N LEU A 18 -6.84 -6.80 3.77
CA LEU A 18 -7.09 -6.26 2.42
C LEU A 18 -5.89 -5.47 1.90
N SER A 19 -5.21 -4.70 2.76
CA SER A 19 -4.03 -3.93 2.36
C SER A 19 -2.87 -4.83 1.92
N GLY A 20 -2.72 -6.02 2.51
CA GLY A 20 -1.65 -6.98 2.20
C GLY A 20 -1.84 -7.67 0.85
N CYS A 21 -3.02 -8.24 0.59
CA CYS A 21 -3.32 -8.89 -0.69
C CYS A 21 -3.34 -7.88 -1.87
N ILE A 22 -3.86 -6.67 -1.64
CA ILE A 22 -3.85 -5.61 -2.66
C ILE A 22 -2.40 -5.18 -2.95
N MET A 23 -1.54 -5.02 -1.93
CA MET A 23 -0.12 -4.72 -2.14
C MET A 23 0.64 -5.84 -2.85
N GLU A 24 0.41 -7.11 -2.51
CA GLU A 24 1.12 -8.22 -3.15
C GLU A 24 0.76 -8.33 -4.63
N ALA A 25 -0.53 -8.21 -4.97
CA ALA A 25 -0.98 -8.17 -6.35
C ALA A 25 -0.41 -6.96 -7.09
N TYR A 26 -0.43 -5.78 -6.47
CA TYR A 26 0.16 -4.55 -7.02
C TYR A 26 1.67 -4.68 -7.25
N ASN A 27 2.40 -5.22 -6.27
CA ASN A 27 3.84 -5.47 -6.36
C ASN A 27 4.16 -6.46 -7.47
N SER A 28 3.33 -7.49 -7.65
CA SER A 28 3.51 -8.48 -8.70
C SER A 28 3.32 -7.86 -10.10
N GLN A 29 2.30 -7.04 -10.28
CA GLN A 29 2.02 -6.36 -11.53
C GLN A 29 3.09 -5.31 -11.84
N ALA A 30 3.41 -4.44 -10.88
CA ALA A 30 4.43 -3.42 -11.06
C ALA A 30 5.82 -4.01 -11.38
N ARG A 31 6.17 -5.17 -10.79
CA ARG A 31 7.40 -5.90 -11.13
C ARG A 31 7.36 -6.47 -12.54
N SER A 32 6.22 -7.01 -12.95
CA SER A 32 6.04 -7.51 -14.32
C SER A 32 6.17 -6.37 -15.33
N ASP A 33 5.49 -5.25 -15.09
CA ASP A 33 5.58 -4.04 -15.90
C ASP A 33 7.01 -3.52 -15.96
N ALA A 34 7.71 -3.41 -14.83
CA ALA A 34 9.11 -2.97 -14.79
C ALA A 34 10.01 -3.87 -15.66
N LYS A 35 9.87 -5.19 -15.52
CA LYS A 35 10.66 -6.16 -16.29
C LYS A 35 10.37 -6.12 -17.80
N SER A 36 9.18 -5.69 -18.21
CA SER A 36 8.83 -5.57 -19.63
C SER A 36 9.68 -4.53 -20.38
N TRP A 37 10.34 -3.62 -19.66
CA TRP A 37 11.22 -2.59 -20.23
C TRP A 37 12.67 -3.07 -20.42
N ILE A 38 13.03 -4.28 -19.98
CA ILE A 38 14.38 -4.81 -20.18
C ILE A 38 14.64 -4.95 -21.69
N GLY A 39 15.78 -4.42 -22.14
CA GLY A 39 16.16 -4.33 -23.56
C GLY A 39 15.73 -3.02 -24.25
N GLU A 40 14.90 -2.20 -23.61
CA GLU A 40 14.51 -0.89 -24.14
C GLU A 40 15.53 0.21 -23.78
N PRO A 41 15.62 1.29 -24.57
CA PRO A 41 16.42 2.46 -24.21
C PRO A 41 15.84 3.18 -23.00
N ILE A 42 16.69 3.60 -22.06
CA ILE A 42 16.26 4.34 -20.86
C ILE A 42 15.53 5.65 -21.21
N GLN A 43 15.83 6.25 -22.36
CA GLN A 43 15.13 7.43 -22.87
C GLN A 43 13.64 7.16 -23.16
N LYS A 44 13.28 5.93 -23.54
CA LYS A 44 11.88 5.53 -23.76
C LYS A 44 11.15 5.38 -22.42
N VAL A 45 11.83 4.83 -21.41
CA VAL A 45 11.33 4.76 -20.03
C VAL A 45 11.10 6.18 -19.49
N ALA A 46 12.06 7.09 -19.64
CA ALA A 46 11.93 8.49 -19.22
C ALA A 46 10.81 9.23 -19.96
N LYS A 47 10.48 8.87 -21.21
CA LYS A 47 9.30 9.41 -21.90
C LYS A 47 7.98 8.96 -21.27
N ARG A 48 7.92 7.75 -20.72
CA ARG A 48 6.71 7.21 -20.07
C ARG A 48 6.52 7.72 -18.64
N PHE A 49 7.60 7.78 -17.87
CA PHE A 49 7.56 8.11 -16.44
C PHE A 49 7.98 9.54 -16.13
N GLY A 50 8.50 10.28 -17.12
CA GLY A 50 9.04 11.63 -16.91
C GLY A 50 10.48 11.60 -16.39
N GLN A 51 10.87 12.67 -15.70
CA GLN A 51 12.20 12.76 -15.08
C GLN A 51 12.30 11.80 -13.89
N PRO A 52 13.41 11.04 -13.76
CA PRO A 52 13.65 10.19 -12.61
C PRO A 52 13.82 11.03 -11.34
N ASP A 53 13.30 10.54 -10.22
CA ASP A 53 13.50 11.13 -8.90
C ASP A 53 14.97 11.06 -8.46
N ALA A 54 15.69 10.02 -8.89
CA ALA A 54 17.10 9.86 -8.60
C ALA A 54 17.82 9.11 -9.73
N VAL A 55 19.06 9.54 -9.99
CA VAL A 55 20.00 8.87 -10.90
C VAL A 55 21.32 8.69 -10.15
N SER A 56 21.83 7.46 -10.11
CA SER A 56 23.11 7.16 -9.48
C SER A 56 23.89 6.14 -10.29
N SER A 57 25.23 6.18 -10.20
CA SER A 57 26.05 5.08 -10.70
C SER A 57 25.77 3.84 -9.84
N GLY A 58 25.23 2.80 -10.46
CA GLY A 58 25.02 1.49 -9.84
C GLY A 58 26.27 0.61 -9.92
N ASP A 59 26.16 -0.61 -9.39
CA ASP A 59 27.25 -1.57 -9.41
C ASP A 59 27.62 -2.01 -10.83
N ALA A 60 28.90 -2.33 -11.04
CA ALA A 60 29.44 -2.88 -12.28
C ALA A 60 29.26 -2.02 -13.54
N GLY A 61 29.35 -0.69 -13.42
CA GLY A 61 29.32 0.22 -14.57
C GLY A 61 27.93 0.48 -15.15
N LYS A 62 26.87 0.14 -14.40
CA LYS A 62 25.48 0.44 -14.74
C LYS A 62 25.07 1.78 -14.12
N THR A 63 24.09 2.44 -14.71
CA THR A 63 23.44 3.62 -14.12
C THR A 63 22.06 3.20 -13.60
N LYS A 64 21.80 3.44 -12.32
CA LYS A 64 20.51 3.23 -11.68
C LYS A 64 19.64 4.48 -11.84
N TYR A 65 18.40 4.27 -12.25
CA TYR A 65 17.36 5.29 -12.37
C TYR A 65 16.18 4.88 -11.50
N VAL A 66 15.65 5.82 -10.72
CA VAL A 66 14.54 5.59 -9.80
C VAL A 66 13.38 6.52 -10.14
N TRP A 67 12.18 5.96 -10.27
CA TRP A 67 10.92 6.69 -10.39
C TRP A 67 9.96 6.30 -9.28
N LYS A 68 9.22 7.26 -8.76
CA LYS A 68 8.15 7.06 -7.77
C LYS A 68 6.82 7.49 -8.35
N GLU A 69 5.91 6.54 -8.54
CA GLU A 69 4.51 6.82 -8.85
C GLU A 69 3.68 6.79 -7.56
N TYR A 70 2.79 7.76 -7.39
CA TYR A 70 1.89 7.83 -6.26
C TYR A 70 0.47 7.55 -6.73
N GLU A 71 -0.17 6.56 -6.13
CA GLU A 71 -1.53 6.17 -6.46
C GLU A 71 -2.40 6.32 -5.22
N ASN A 72 -3.38 7.21 -5.28
CA ASN A 72 -4.32 7.40 -4.20
C ASN A 72 -5.32 6.25 -4.18
N TYR A 73 -5.61 5.75 -2.98
CA TYR A 73 -6.72 4.82 -2.77
C TYR A 73 -7.70 5.40 -1.78
N SER A 74 -8.97 5.06 -1.99
CA SER A 74 -10.07 5.38 -1.10
C SER A 74 -11.02 4.20 -1.14
N ASN A 75 -11.01 3.40 -0.08
CA ASN A 75 -11.85 2.23 0.03
C ASN A 75 -12.88 2.46 1.14
N ASP A 76 -14.15 2.48 0.75
CA ASP A 76 -15.24 2.40 1.69
C ASP A 76 -15.38 0.96 2.18
N TYR A 77 -15.49 0.78 3.49
CA TYR A 77 -15.70 -0.52 4.11
C TYR A 77 -16.83 -0.47 5.13
N ASN A 78 -17.58 -1.56 5.18
CA ASN A 78 -18.59 -1.78 6.20
C ASN A 78 -17.93 -2.49 7.39
N TYR A 79 -18.16 -2.00 8.60
CA TYR A 79 -17.72 -2.68 9.82
C TYR A 79 -18.91 -2.98 10.72
N THR A 80 -18.80 -4.06 11.48
CA THR A 80 -19.78 -4.42 12.52
C THR A 80 -19.12 -4.26 13.88
N TYR A 81 -19.78 -3.55 14.79
CA TYR A 81 -19.36 -3.41 16.18
C TYR A 81 -20.49 -3.84 17.10
N TYR A 82 -20.15 -4.24 18.32
CA TYR A 82 -21.12 -4.69 19.31
C TYR A 82 -21.22 -3.65 20.43
N GLU A 83 -22.42 -3.16 20.69
CA GLU A 83 -22.69 -2.33 21.85
C GLU A 83 -23.24 -3.17 23.00
N GLN A 84 -22.72 -2.91 24.19
CA GLN A 84 -23.14 -3.57 25.41
C GLN A 84 -24.30 -2.81 26.05
N GLY A 85 -25.46 -3.47 26.20
CA GLY A 85 -26.66 -2.92 26.85
C GLY A 85 -27.12 -3.75 28.05
N GLN A 86 -27.97 -3.17 28.91
CA GLN A 86 -28.59 -3.93 30.01
C GLN A 86 -29.66 -4.88 29.47
N GLY A 87 -29.58 -6.14 29.88
CA GLY A 87 -30.63 -7.12 29.60
C GLY A 87 -31.81 -6.99 30.55
N MET A 88 -32.90 -7.71 30.24
CA MET A 88 -34.17 -7.62 30.98
C MET A 88 -34.12 -8.24 32.39
N THR A 89 -33.02 -8.90 32.77
CA THR A 89 -32.84 -9.48 34.12
C THR A 89 -31.68 -8.81 34.87
N PRO A 90 -31.72 -8.74 36.21
CA PRO A 90 -30.64 -8.15 37.01
C PRO A 90 -29.29 -8.83 36.68
N ASN A 91 -28.24 -8.02 36.50
CA ASN A 91 -26.89 -8.46 36.13
C ASN A 91 -26.78 -9.15 34.74
N SER A 92 -27.81 -9.08 33.89
CA SER A 92 -27.71 -9.57 32.51
C SER A 92 -27.23 -8.48 31.55
N THR A 93 -26.47 -8.91 30.55
CA THR A 93 -25.88 -8.04 29.54
C THR A 93 -26.22 -8.57 28.16
N VAL A 94 -26.64 -7.68 27.25
CA VAL A 94 -26.95 -8.01 25.86
C VAL A 94 -25.93 -7.32 24.96
N LEU A 95 -25.42 -8.04 23.96
CA LEU A 95 -24.60 -7.49 22.89
C LEU A 95 -25.47 -7.28 21.66
N THR A 96 -25.62 -6.02 21.25
CA THR A 96 -26.36 -5.68 20.04
C THR A 96 -25.37 -5.39 18.93
N ALA A 97 -25.45 -6.14 17.84
CA ALA A 97 -24.66 -5.88 16.63
C ALA A 97 -25.17 -4.60 15.96
N LYS A 98 -24.25 -3.69 15.66
CA LYS A 98 -24.48 -2.48 14.86
C LYS A 98 -23.53 -2.46 13.70
N THR A 99 -23.99 -1.95 12.57
CA THR A 99 -23.18 -1.75 11.37
C THR A 99 -22.86 -0.27 11.20
N GLY A 100 -21.63 0.03 10.79
CA GLY A 100 -21.20 1.37 10.39
C GLY A 100 -20.45 1.31 9.06
N THR A 101 -20.35 2.46 8.40
CA THR A 101 -19.48 2.65 7.25
C THR A 101 -18.25 3.43 7.69
N GLY A 102 -17.08 3.04 7.18
CA GLY A 102 -15.83 3.75 7.34
C GLY A 102 -15.20 3.98 5.98
N ASN A 103 -14.46 5.08 5.84
CA ASN A 103 -13.61 5.32 4.69
C ASN A 103 -12.16 5.13 5.13
N GLN A 104 -11.41 4.31 4.39
CA GLN A 104 -9.95 4.24 4.50
C GLN A 104 -9.34 4.80 3.23
N SER A 105 -8.72 5.97 3.35
CA SER A 105 -7.98 6.62 2.29
C SER A 105 -6.49 6.72 2.63
N GLY A 106 -5.66 6.65 1.61
CA GLY A 106 -4.21 6.74 1.71
C GLY A 106 -3.57 6.80 0.33
N TYR A 107 -2.26 6.64 0.28
CA TYR A 107 -1.53 6.57 -0.98
C TYR A 107 -0.59 5.36 -1.00
N TYR A 108 -0.59 4.66 -2.13
CA TYR A 108 0.43 3.68 -2.47
C TYR A 108 1.56 4.42 -3.19
N THR A 109 2.80 4.15 -2.81
CA THR A 109 3.97 4.61 -3.58
C THR A 109 4.56 3.43 -4.32
N CYS A 110 4.52 3.43 -5.64
CA CYS A 110 5.26 2.47 -6.46
C CYS A 110 6.64 3.02 -6.80
N ILE A 111 7.68 2.30 -6.42
CA ILE A 111 9.07 2.65 -6.69
C ILE A 111 9.58 1.73 -7.78
N TYR A 112 9.82 2.29 -8.96
CA TYR A 112 10.49 1.62 -10.07
C TYR A 112 11.98 1.89 -10.02
N GLU A 113 12.77 0.84 -10.19
CA GLU A 113 14.22 0.93 -10.32
C GLU A 113 14.65 0.27 -11.63
N PHE A 114 15.32 1.03 -12.48
CA PHE A 114 15.89 0.55 -13.73
C PHE A 114 17.40 0.69 -13.70
N TYR A 115 18.11 -0.31 -14.20
CA TYR A 115 19.55 -0.28 -14.38
C TYR A 115 19.84 -0.28 -15.87
N ALA A 116 20.48 0.78 -16.35
CA ALA A 116 20.94 0.87 -17.72
C ALA A 116 22.44 0.60 -17.82
N ASP A 117 22.88 -0.05 -18.90
CA ASP A 117 24.30 -0.18 -19.21
C ASP A 117 24.88 1.12 -19.80
N ALA A 118 26.17 1.09 -20.17
CA ALA A 118 26.86 2.23 -20.78
C ALA A 118 26.28 2.68 -22.13
N SER A 119 25.51 1.82 -22.82
CA SER A 119 24.81 2.17 -24.05
C SER A 119 23.47 2.89 -23.78
N GLY A 120 23.03 2.93 -22.52
CA GLY A 120 21.72 3.45 -22.13
C GLY A 120 20.59 2.44 -22.32
N THR A 121 20.91 1.15 -22.49
CA THR A 121 19.92 0.06 -22.60
C THR A 121 19.60 -0.46 -21.21
N VAL A 122 18.30 -0.65 -20.90
CA VAL A 122 17.87 -1.24 -19.64
C VAL A 122 18.26 -2.71 -19.61
N VAL A 123 19.09 -3.09 -18.64
CA VAL A 123 19.60 -4.47 -18.46
C VAL A 123 19.01 -5.16 -17.23
N ASP A 124 18.45 -4.39 -16.30
CA ASP A 124 17.73 -4.93 -15.15
C ASP A 124 16.65 -3.93 -14.71
N ALA A 125 15.54 -4.45 -14.20
CA ALA A 125 14.41 -3.63 -13.77
C ALA A 125 13.64 -4.34 -12.65
N THR A 126 13.25 -3.56 -11.64
CA THR A 126 12.43 -4.03 -10.53
C THR A 126 11.46 -2.95 -10.09
N ALA A 127 10.40 -3.36 -9.40
CA ALA A 127 9.49 -2.45 -8.74
C ALA A 127 9.10 -2.96 -7.36
N ARG A 128 8.75 -2.03 -6.48
CA ARG A 128 8.17 -2.32 -5.17
C ARG A 128 7.15 -1.25 -4.80
N GLY A 129 6.04 -1.68 -4.24
CA GLY A 129 5.06 -0.82 -3.58
C GLY A 129 5.42 -0.64 -2.11
N GLU A 130 5.32 0.60 -1.65
CA GLU A 130 5.40 1.00 -0.25
C GLU A 130 4.07 1.67 0.13
N CYS A 131 3.40 1.14 1.16
CA CYS A 131 2.27 1.81 1.80
C CYS A 131 2.76 2.84 2.80
N ARG A 132 2.16 4.04 2.80
CA ARG A 132 2.36 5.05 3.84
C ARG A 132 1.04 5.65 4.32
#